data_AF-A0A256ZDI5-F1
#
_entry.id   AF-A0A256ZDI5-F1
#
_cell.length_a   1.000
_cell.length_b   1.000
_cell.length_c   1.000
_cell.angle_alpha   90.00
_cell.angle_beta   90.00
_cell.angle_gamma   90.00
#
_symmetry.space_group_name_H-M   'P 1'
#
loop_
_entity.id
_entity.type
_entity.pdbx_description
1 polymer ?
#
loop_
_entity_poly.entity_id
_entity_poly.type
_entity_poly.pdbx_seq_one_letter_code
_entity_poly.pdbx_strand_id
1 'polypeptide(L)'
;MLLGQFAEETGVSLTAVEKEVYDLIRRSGEVLTTEVPAKMRGAIPHLIRKRLVEVYKKPTNPWTSKKRKFLRPINIEPNQKPKEQLS
;
A
#
# COMPACT_ATOMS: atom_id res chain seq x y z
N MET A 1 2.87 16.22 14.16
CA MET A 1 3.95 15.76 13.27
C MET A 1 4.33 14.32 13.64
N LEU A 2 3.64 13.33 13.09
CA LEU A 2 3.73 11.92 13.51
C LEU A 2 4.23 11.02 12.36
N LEU A 3 5.10 11.55 11.49
CA LEU A 3 5.63 10.83 10.33
C LEU A 3 7.07 10.30 10.55
N GLY A 4 7.72 10.69 11.64
CA GLY A 4 9.10 10.28 11.97
C GLY A 4 9.20 8.96 12.73
N GLN A 5 8.26 8.68 13.64
CA GLN A 5 8.42 7.60 14.63
C GLN A 5 8.15 6.18 14.08
N PHE A 6 7.26 6.01 13.10
CA PHE A 6 6.87 4.67 12.62
C PHE A 6 7.91 3.98 11.72
N ALA A 7 8.84 4.74 11.12
CA ALA A 7 9.91 4.15 10.31
C ALA A 7 11.05 3.59 11.17
N GLU A 8 11.26 4.15 12.37
CA GLU A 8 12.31 3.68 13.30
C GLU A 8 11.94 2.35 13.96
N GLU A 9 10.65 2.14 14.25
CA GLU A 9 10.19 1.02 15.10
C GLU A 9 10.31 -0.38 14.46
N THR A 10 10.54 -0.46 13.14
CA THR A 10 10.74 -1.75 12.45
C THR A 10 12.21 -2.11 12.19
N GLY A 11 13.15 -1.19 12.45
CA GLY A 11 14.58 -1.41 12.14
C GLY A 11 14.87 -1.66 10.65
N VAL A 12 13.89 -1.45 9.76
CA VAL A 12 14.01 -1.73 8.33
C VAL A 12 14.49 -0.47 7.62
N SER A 13 15.73 -0.50 7.11
CA SER A 13 16.25 0.58 6.26
C SER A 13 15.49 0.60 4.93
N LEU A 14 14.80 1.71 4.68
CA LEU A 14 14.12 1.99 3.42
C LEU A 14 14.88 3.07 2.65
N THR A 15 15.08 2.84 1.36
CA THR A 15 15.54 3.88 0.44
C THR A 15 14.46 4.95 0.26
N ALA A 16 14.83 6.15 -0.18
CA ALA A 16 13.89 7.24 -0.41
C ALA A 16 12.72 6.83 -1.34
N VAL A 17 13.02 6.05 -2.39
CA VAL A 17 12.02 5.55 -3.34
C VAL A 17 11.08 4.52 -2.68
N GLU A 18 11.62 3.58 -1.90
CA GLU A 18 10.79 2.61 -1.17
C GLU A 18 9.87 3.31 -0.17
N LYS A 19 10.38 4.32 0.54
CA LYS A 19 9.60 5.12 1.49
C LYS A 19 8.46 5.85 0.80
N GLU A 20 8.72 6.47 -0.34
CA GLU A 20 7.70 7.20 -1.10
C GLU A 20 6.60 6.28 -1.65
N VAL A 21 6.97 5.11 -2.19
CA VAL A 21 6.01 4.10 -2.62
C VAL A 21 5.20 3.56 -1.44
N TYR A 22 5.84 3.31 -0.31
CA TYR A 22 5.16 2.85 0.89
C TYR A 22 4.17 3.89 1.42
N ASP A 23 4.57 5.17 1.46
CA ASP A 23 3.70 6.27 1.86
C ASP A 23 2.50 6.45 0.92
N LEU A 24 2.69 6.30 -0.39
CA LEU A 24 1.60 6.32 -1.38
C LEU A 24 0.57 5.21 -1.09
N ILE A 25 1.05 3.99 -0.86
CA ILE A 25 0.20 2.82 -0.55
C ILE A 25 -0.50 3.01 0.79
N ARG A 26 0.21 3.51 1.81
CA ARG A 26 -0.33 3.77 3.15
C ARG A 26 -1.41 4.85 3.14
N ARG A 27 -1.24 5.95 2.40
CA ARG A 27 -2.23 7.03 2.30
C ARG A 27 -3.49 6.60 1.55
N SER A 28 -3.33 5.78 0.51
CA SER A 28 -4.45 5.36 -0.34
C SER A 28 -5.18 4.12 0.20
N GLY A 29 -4.53 3.34 1.07
CA GLY A 29 -5.06 2.09 1.66
C GLY A 29 -5.01 0.89 0.71
N GLU A 30 -5.48 1.05 -0.52
CA GLU A 30 -5.42 0.06 -1.61
C GLU A 30 -4.97 0.76 -2.90
N VAL A 31 -3.95 0.25 -3.58
CA VAL A 31 -3.41 0.85 -4.82
C VAL A 31 -3.22 -0.22 -5.90
N LEU A 32 -3.58 0.09 -7.15
CA LEU A 32 -3.27 -0.79 -8.28
C LEU A 32 -1.77 -0.80 -8.56
N THR A 33 -1.20 -1.95 -8.92
CA THR A 33 0.22 -2.01 -9.32
C THR A 33 0.54 -1.08 -10.51
N THR A 34 -0.47 -0.76 -11.32
CA THR A 34 -0.34 0.16 -12.46
C THR A 34 -0.32 1.63 -12.06
N GLU A 35 -0.93 2.01 -10.93
CA GLU A 35 -0.95 3.38 -10.41
C GLU A 35 0.41 3.78 -9.84
N VAL A 36 1.18 2.80 -9.37
CA VAL A 36 2.58 3.06 -9.01
C VAL A 36 3.36 3.42 -10.29
N PRO A 37 4.06 4.58 -10.33
CA PRO A 37 4.85 4.99 -11.48
C PRO A 37 5.85 3.92 -11.89
N ALA A 38 5.99 3.65 -13.19
CA ALA A 38 6.82 2.57 -13.71
C ALA A 38 8.26 2.61 -13.19
N LYS A 39 8.83 3.81 -13.04
CA LYS A 39 10.19 4.05 -12.50
C LYS A 39 10.35 3.62 -11.04
N MET A 40 9.26 3.58 -10.27
CA MET A 40 9.25 3.27 -8.84
C MET A 40 8.74 1.85 -8.54
N ARG A 41 8.17 1.15 -9.53
CA ARG A 41 7.67 -0.23 -9.36
C ARG A 41 8.75 -1.22 -8.92
N GLY A 42 10.02 -0.92 -9.19
CA GLY A 42 11.16 -1.70 -8.70
C GLY A 42 11.22 -1.79 -7.17
N ALA A 43 10.64 -0.83 -6.44
CA ALA A 43 10.56 -0.87 -4.98
C ALA A 43 9.51 -1.88 -4.47
N ILE A 44 8.49 -2.22 -5.27
CA ILE A 44 7.38 -3.09 -4.83
C ILE A 44 7.89 -4.48 -4.39
N PRO A 45 8.70 -5.21 -5.17
CA PRO A 45 9.29 -6.48 -4.73
C PRO A 45 10.08 -6.37 -3.42
N HIS A 46 10.79 -5.27 -3.20
CA HIS A 46 11.57 -5.07 -1.98
C HIS A 46 10.66 -4.85 -0.76
N LEU A 47 9.61 -4.04 -0.90
CA LEU A 47 8.59 -3.82 0.13
C LEU A 47 7.86 -5.12 0.50
N ILE A 48 7.60 -6.00 -0.47
CA ILE A 48 7.01 -7.32 -0.24
C ILE A 48 7.98 -8.23 0.52
N ARG A 49 9.27 -8.29 0.11
CA ARG A 49 10.30 -9.07 0.81
C ARG A 49 10.47 -8.62 2.26
N LYS A 50 10.37 -7.32 2.51
CA LYS A 50 10.41 -6.69 3.84
C LYS A 50 9.10 -6.87 4.64
N ARG A 51 8.10 -7.55 4.08
CA ARG A 51 6.76 -7.78 4.69
C ARG A 51 6.06 -6.48 5.12
N LEU A 52 6.26 -5.40 4.38
CA LEU A 52 5.57 -4.13 4.61
C LEU A 52 4.27 -4.02 3.79
N VAL A 53 4.25 -4.63 2.61
CA VAL A 53 3.16 -4.56 1.63
C VAL A 53 2.84 -5.96 1.12
N GLU A 54 1.57 -6.23 0.89
CA GLU A 54 1.06 -7.46 0.30
C GLU A 54 0.45 -7.20 -1.08
N VAL A 55 0.58 -8.19 -1.97
CA VAL A 55 -0.05 -8.20 -3.28
C VAL A 55 -1.18 -9.22 -3.30
N TYR A 56 -2.37 -8.79 -3.72
CA TYR A 56 -3.50 -9.68 -3.94
C TYR A 56 -4.18 -9.36 -5.27
N LYS A 57 -5.07 -10.25 -5.70
CA LYS A 57 -5.78 -10.13 -6.97
C LYS A 57 -7.28 -10.00 -6.72
N LYS A 58 -7.88 -8.93 -7.23
CA LYS A 58 -9.32 -8.65 -7.09
C LYS A 58 -9.93 -8.32 -8.46
N PRO A 59 -11.15 -8.78 -8.77
CA PRO A 59 -11.89 -8.30 -9.94
C PRO A 59 -12.25 -6.83 -9.73
N THR A 60 -11.95 -5.99 -10.73
CA THR A 60 -12.29 -4.56 -10.65
C THR A 60 -13.73 -4.29 -11.07
N ASN A 61 -14.36 -5.24 -11.77
CA ASN A 61 -15.72 -5.14 -12.25
C ASN A 61 -16.46 -6.48 -11.99
N PRO A 62 -17.65 -6.49 -11.37
CA PRO A 62 -18.38 -7.73 -11.05
C PRO A 62 -18.72 -8.60 -12.27
N TRP A 63 -18.81 -8.01 -13.47
CA TRP A 63 -19.16 -8.75 -14.70
C TRP A 63 -17.95 -9.27 -15.49
N THR A 64 -16.72 -9.04 -15.02
CA THR A 64 -15.51 -9.55 -15.69
C THR A 64 -14.69 -10.47 -14.79
N SER A 65 -14.26 -11.60 -15.36
CA SER A 65 -13.32 -12.51 -14.71
C SER A 65 -11.90 -11.95 -14.64
N LYS A 66 -11.63 -10.79 -15.26
CA LYS A 66 -10.30 -10.16 -15.30
C LYS A 66 -9.94 -9.58 -13.93
N LYS A 67 -9.03 -10.26 -13.24
CA LYS A 67 -8.48 -9.83 -11.94
C LYS A 67 -7.28 -8.89 -12.16
N ARG A 68 -7.22 -7.79 -11.41
CA ARG A 68 -6.06 -6.90 -11.35
C ARG A 68 -5.28 -7.11 -10.06
N LYS A 69 -3.99 -6.77 -10.08
CA LYS A 69 -3.12 -6.84 -8.91
C LYS A 69 -3.23 -5.54 -8.12
N PHE A 70 -3.46 -5.68 -6.83
CA PHE A 70 -3.56 -4.58 -5.87
C PHE A 70 -2.50 -4.75 -4.80
N LEU A 71 -2.07 -3.62 -4.26
CA LEU A 71 -1.12 -3.46 -3.19
C LEU A 71 -1.86 -2.96 -1.95
N ARG A 72 -1.69 -3.63 -0.82
CA ARG A 72 -2.14 -3.17 0.50
C ARG A 72 -0.99 -3.19 1.49
N PRO A 73 -0.93 -2.25 2.44
CA PRO A 73 0.01 -2.33 3.55
C PRO A 73 -0.39 -3.47 4.52
N ILE A 74 0.59 -4.18 5.09
CA ILE A 74 0.34 -5.34 5.98
C ILE A 74 0.05 -4.90 7.42
N ASN A 75 0.82 -3.93 7.95
CA ASN A 75 0.73 -3.50 9.35
C ASN A 75 0.12 -2.11 9.49
N ILE A 76 -1.19 -2.01 9.31
CA ILE A 76 -1.95 -0.85 9.77
C ILE A 76 -3.24 -1.37 10.41
N GLU A 77 -3.28 -1.42 11.74
CA GLU A 77 -4.58 -1.43 12.42
C GLU A 77 -5.32 -0.10 12.13
N PRO A 78 -6.65 -0.17 12.00
CA PRO A 78 -7.38 0.49 10.93
C PRO A 78 -7.85 1.89 11.33
N ASN A 79 -7.78 2.86 10.42
CA ASN A 79 -8.55 4.11 10.54
C ASN A 79 -8.54 4.85 9.18
N GLN A 80 -9.63 5.24 8.53
CA GLN A 80 -11.05 5.34 8.90
C GLN A 80 -11.89 5.09 7.63
N LYS A 81 -12.85 4.16 7.67
CA LYS A 81 -14.05 4.35 6.83
C LYS A 81 -14.71 5.64 7.34
N PRO A 82 -15.07 6.62 6.50
CA PRO A 82 -16.01 7.63 6.94
C PRO A 82 -17.26 6.88 7.39
N LYS A 83 -17.68 7.10 8.63
CA LYS A 83 -18.99 6.70 9.10
C LYS A 83 -19.97 7.53 8.28
N GLU A 84 -20.47 6.98 7.18
CA GLU A 84 -21.60 7.56 6.47
C GLU A 84 -22.84 7.31 7.34
N GLN A 85 -23.01 8.32 8.19
CA GLN A 85 -24.17 8.83 8.89
C GLN A 85 -25.48 8.03 8.77
N LEU A 86 -25.91 7.62 9.97
CA LEU A 86 -27.28 7.51 10.45
C LEU A 86 -28.34 8.18 9.55
N SER A 87 -29.37 7.43 9.19
CA SER A 87 -30.73 7.94 8.96
C SER A 87 -31.71 7.03 9.68
#